data_AF-A0A5C7V342-F1
#
_entry.id   AF-A0A5C7V342-F1
#
_cell.length_a   1.000
_cell.length_b   1.000
_cell.length_c   1.000
_cell.angle_alpha   90.00
_cell.angle_beta   90.00
_cell.angle_gamma   90.00
#
_symmetry.space_group_name_H-M   'P 1'
#
loop_
_entity.id
_entity.type
_entity.pdbx_description
1 polymer ?
#
loop_
_entity_poly.entity_id
_entity_poly.type
_entity_poly.pdbx_seq_one_letter_code
_entity_poly.pdbx_strand_id
1 'polypeptide(L)'
;MRHLLMMAGALALVGCAQPGPKPLYQWAGYQPAVYDHLRANGADLTTQIQKLQAQVDKNQAQGEASPPGMRAHLALLYFKAGDEVAGRRYLEAERTAFPESAAYVDFVLKSAGQGAQPKAGGPTADATKS
;
A
#
# COMPACT_ATOMS: atom_id res chain seq x y z
N MET A 1 49.13 12.01 30.27
CA MET A 1 47.79 12.08 30.92
C MET A 1 46.85 13.08 30.27
N ARG A 2 47.30 14.26 29.79
CA ARG A 2 46.43 15.27 29.15
C ARG A 2 45.83 14.85 27.79
N HIS A 3 46.51 13.97 27.04
CA HIS A 3 46.01 13.44 25.77
C HIS A 3 44.89 12.39 25.93
N LEU A 4 44.81 11.71 27.08
CA LEU A 4 43.76 10.74 27.36
C LEU A 4 42.39 11.44 27.52
N LEU A 5 42.40 12.67 28.06
CA LEU A 5 41.19 13.47 28.27
C LEU A 5 40.63 14.03 26.95
N MET A 6 41.49 14.32 25.98
CA MET A 6 41.09 14.76 24.63
C MET A 6 40.48 13.63 23.79
N MET A 7 40.95 12.38 23.97
CA MET A 7 40.42 11.22 23.24
C MET A 7 39.03 10.80 23.73
N ALA A 8 38.73 10.99 25.03
CA ALA A 8 37.42 10.71 25.61
C ALA A 8 36.30 11.65 25.10
N GLY A 9 36.64 12.90 24.75
CA GLY A 9 35.66 13.86 24.20
C GLY A 9 35.22 13.52 22.77
N ALA A 10 36.10 12.93 21.95
CA ALA A 10 35.79 12.57 20.57
C ALA A 10 34.81 11.39 20.45
N LEU A 11 34.80 10.47 21.42
CA LEU A 11 33.86 9.33 21.45
C LEU A 11 32.45 9.73 21.92
N ALA A 12 32.28 10.88 22.57
CA ALA A 12 30.95 11.35 22.99
C ALA A 12 30.10 11.90 21.82
N LEU A 13 30.73 12.19 20.67
CA LEU A 13 30.06 12.76 19.49
C LEU A 13 29.51 11.73 18.50
N VAL A 14 29.83 10.43 18.66
CA VAL A 14 29.34 9.37 17.75
C VAL A 14 27.94 8.82 18.08
N GLY A 15 27.29 9.31 19.15
CA GLY A 15 25.96 8.86 19.57
C GLY A 15 24.79 9.34 18.70
N CYS A 16 24.93 10.44 17.94
CA CYS A 16 23.83 11.02 17.15
C CYS A 16 23.68 10.43 15.74
N ALA A 17 24.59 9.55 15.32
CA ALA A 17 24.60 8.97 13.97
C ALA A 17 24.34 7.45 13.96
N GLN A 18 24.03 6.84 15.11
CA GLN A 18 23.61 5.45 15.11
C GLN A 18 22.30 5.32 14.33
N PRO A 19 22.24 4.45 13.30
CA PRO A 19 20.98 4.13 12.65
C PRO A 19 19.99 3.70 13.73
N GLY A 20 18.83 4.35 13.76
CA GLY A 20 17.77 4.01 14.70
C GLY A 20 17.35 2.53 14.55
N PRO A 21 16.53 2.02 15.50
CA PRO A 21 16.00 0.67 15.38
C PRO A 21 15.30 0.48 14.03
N LYS A 22 15.48 -0.70 13.43
CA LYS A 22 14.84 -1.05 12.15
C LYS A 22 13.33 -0.80 12.26
N PRO A 23 12.71 -0.11 11.28
CA PRO A 23 11.28 0.13 11.31
C PRO A 23 10.50 -1.19 11.30
N LEU A 24 9.35 -1.20 11.98
CA LEU A 24 8.47 -2.37 12.04
C LEU A 24 7.95 -2.80 10.65
N TYR A 25 7.75 -1.82 9.75
CA TYR A 25 7.23 -2.04 8.40
C TYR A 25 8.13 -1.40 7.35
N GLN A 26 8.20 -2.06 6.19
CA GLN A 26 8.90 -1.53 5.03
C GLN A 26 7.95 -0.77 4.10
N TRP A 27 8.06 0.56 4.15
CA TRP A 27 7.17 1.47 3.45
C TRP A 27 7.65 1.89 2.06
N ALA A 28 8.93 1.70 1.71
CA ALA A 28 9.58 2.35 0.56
C ALA A 28 8.73 2.58 -0.71
N GLY A 29 8.14 1.55 -1.30
CA GLY A 29 7.35 1.64 -2.54
C GLY A 29 5.88 2.03 -2.35
N TYR A 30 5.39 2.16 -1.12
CA TYR A 30 3.97 2.41 -0.83
C TYR A 30 3.58 3.88 -0.99
N GLN A 31 4.30 4.80 -0.35
CA GLN A 31 3.95 6.23 -0.37
C GLN A 31 3.92 6.78 -1.80
N PRO A 32 4.88 6.44 -2.69
CA PRO A 32 4.79 6.85 -4.08
C PRO A 32 3.58 6.26 -4.79
N ALA A 33 3.21 5.01 -4.51
CA ALA A 33 2.04 4.37 -5.13
C ALA A 33 0.73 5.06 -4.70
N VAL A 34 0.57 5.40 -3.42
CA VAL A 34 -0.59 6.15 -2.93
C VAL A 34 -0.63 7.55 -3.55
N TYR A 35 0.50 8.24 -3.62
CA TYR A 35 0.59 9.56 -4.23
C TYR A 35 0.22 9.52 -5.72
N ASP A 36 0.78 8.58 -6.47
CA ASP A 36 0.50 8.37 -7.89
C ASP A 36 -1.00 8.08 -8.11
N HIS A 37 -1.64 7.32 -7.22
CA HIS A 37 -3.07 7.01 -7.30
C HIS A 37 -3.97 8.26 -7.15
N LEU A 38 -3.61 9.17 -6.25
CA LEU A 38 -4.47 10.28 -5.85
C LEU A 38 -4.40 11.49 -6.78
N ARG A 39 -3.36 11.62 -7.62
CA ARG A 39 -3.23 12.76 -8.53
C ARG A 39 -4.06 12.58 -9.82
N ALA A 40 -4.54 13.69 -10.39
CA ALA A 40 -5.40 13.71 -11.59
C ALA A 40 -4.78 13.02 -12.83
N ASN A 41 -3.44 13.01 -12.95
CA ASN A 41 -2.69 12.36 -14.03
C ASN A 41 -1.82 11.20 -13.49
N GLY A 42 -2.37 10.40 -12.57
CA GLY A 42 -1.69 9.24 -11.99
C GLY A 42 -1.11 8.28 -13.04
N ALA A 43 -0.20 7.40 -12.61
CA ALA A 43 0.27 6.32 -13.48
C ALA A 43 -0.92 5.48 -13.98
N ASP A 44 -0.80 4.84 -15.15
CA ASP A 44 -1.82 3.90 -15.58
C ASP A 44 -1.96 2.75 -14.58
N LEU A 45 -3.13 2.10 -14.59
CA LEU A 45 -3.49 1.10 -13.58
C LEU A 45 -2.51 -0.08 -13.56
N THR A 46 -2.04 -0.53 -14.72
CA THR A 46 -1.08 -1.64 -14.84
C THR A 46 0.26 -1.26 -14.21
N THR A 47 0.76 -0.05 -14.48
CA THR A 47 1.99 0.45 -13.86
C THR A 47 1.84 0.56 -12.34
N GLN A 48 0.70 1.02 -11.83
CA GLN A 48 0.45 1.07 -10.37
C GLN A 48 0.48 -0.33 -9.75
N ILE A 49 -0.19 -1.31 -10.37
CA ILE A 49 -0.19 -2.71 -9.93
C ILE A 49 1.23 -3.26 -9.89
N GLN A 50 1.99 -3.12 -10.98
CA GLN A 50 3.36 -3.65 -11.08
C GLN A 50 4.29 -3.07 -10.01
N LYS A 51 4.27 -1.74 -9.81
CA LYS A 51 5.11 -1.08 -8.81
C LYS A 51 4.78 -1.58 -7.39
N LEU A 52 3.49 -1.62 -7.05
CA LEU A 52 3.06 -1.99 -5.72
C LEU A 52 3.27 -3.49 -5.44
N GLN A 53 3.00 -4.34 -6.43
CA GLN A 53 3.29 -5.78 -6.38
C GLN A 53 4.78 -6.02 -6.14
N ALA A 54 5.65 -5.36 -6.91
CA ALA A 54 7.10 -5.51 -6.76
C ALA A 54 7.58 -5.11 -5.35
N GLN A 55 6.94 -4.11 -4.73
CA GLN A 55 7.24 -3.74 -3.35
C GLN A 55 6.80 -4.82 -2.35
N VAL A 56 5.60 -5.38 -2.52
CA VAL A 56 5.10 -6.50 -1.67
C VAL A 56 6.03 -7.70 -1.78
N ASP A 57 6.43 -8.07 -3.00
CA ASP A 57 7.31 -9.22 -3.26
C ASP A 57 8.71 -8.98 -2.70
N LYS A 58 9.24 -7.76 -2.84
CA LYS A 58 10.52 -7.36 -2.25
C LYS A 58 10.49 -7.49 -0.72
N ASN A 59 9.44 -6.97 -0.08
CA ASN A 59 9.28 -7.08 1.37
C ASN A 59 9.30 -8.54 1.80
N GLN A 60 8.51 -9.39 1.12
CA GLN A 60 8.47 -10.82 1.39
C GLN A 60 9.84 -11.50 1.21
N ALA A 61 10.54 -11.21 0.11
CA ALA A 61 11.86 -11.77 -0.17
C ALA A 61 12.92 -11.36 0.85
N GLN A 62 12.78 -10.17 1.44
CA GLN A 62 13.68 -9.64 2.45
C GLN A 62 13.26 -10.00 3.89
N GLY A 63 12.17 -10.75 4.07
CA GLY A 63 11.61 -11.05 5.39
C GLY A 63 11.12 -9.80 6.14
N GLU A 64 10.77 -8.74 5.41
CA GLU A 64 10.25 -7.49 5.94
C GLU A 64 8.73 -7.49 5.92
N ALA A 65 8.11 -6.94 6.96
CA ALA A 65 6.66 -6.80 6.99
C ALA A 65 6.21 -5.67 6.05
N SER A 66 5.33 -5.99 5.11
CA SER A 66 4.56 -4.97 4.40
C SER A 66 3.66 -4.23 5.38
N PRO A 67 3.50 -2.90 5.24
CA PRO A 67 2.65 -2.11 6.11
C PRO A 67 1.17 -2.44 5.93
N PRO A 68 0.35 -2.16 6.95
CA PRO A 68 -1.11 -2.27 6.85
C PRO A 68 -1.64 -1.41 5.72
N GLY A 69 -2.62 -1.93 5.00
CA GLY A 69 -3.25 -1.33 3.85
C GLY A 69 -2.52 -1.56 2.52
N MET A 70 -1.26 -2.02 2.52
CA MET A 70 -0.51 -2.21 1.27
C MET A 70 -1.15 -3.28 0.37
N ARG A 71 -1.51 -4.44 0.92
CA ARG A 71 -2.16 -5.50 0.12
C ARG A 71 -3.61 -5.14 -0.18
N ALA A 72 -4.30 -4.44 0.73
CA ALA A 72 -5.63 -3.92 0.46
C ALA A 72 -5.66 -2.91 -0.71
N HIS A 73 -4.66 -2.02 -0.81
CA HIS A 73 -4.51 -1.12 -1.94
C HIS A 73 -4.28 -1.92 -3.23
N LEU A 74 -3.41 -2.92 -3.19
CA LEU A 74 -3.17 -3.77 -4.35
C LEU A 74 -4.44 -4.52 -4.79
N ALA A 75 -5.24 -5.01 -3.84
CA ALA A 75 -6.54 -5.58 -4.12
C ALA A 75 -7.48 -4.59 -4.82
N LEU A 76 -7.55 -3.34 -4.32
CA LEU A 76 -8.32 -2.27 -4.95
C LEU A 76 -7.92 -2.05 -6.41
N LEU A 77 -6.61 -2.05 -6.71
CA LEU A 77 -6.12 -1.88 -8.08
C LEU A 77 -6.53 -3.06 -8.97
N TYR A 78 -6.45 -4.29 -8.47
CA TYR A 78 -6.90 -5.48 -9.21
C TYR A 78 -8.42 -5.50 -9.45
N PHE A 79 -9.23 -5.08 -8.46
CA PHE A 79 -10.67 -4.91 -8.69
C PHE A 79 -10.96 -3.83 -9.74
N LYS A 80 -10.23 -2.71 -9.73
CA LYS A 80 -10.34 -1.68 -10.78
C LYS A 80 -9.93 -2.21 -12.16
N ALA A 81 -9.02 -3.19 -12.21
CA ALA A 81 -8.56 -3.82 -13.45
C ALA A 81 -9.50 -4.94 -13.93
N GLY A 82 -10.54 -5.28 -13.16
CA GLY A 82 -11.48 -6.38 -13.46
C GLY A 82 -10.96 -7.76 -13.05
N ASP A 83 -9.80 -7.86 -12.39
CA ASP A 83 -9.27 -9.12 -11.89
C ASP A 83 -9.72 -9.34 -10.43
N GLU A 84 -10.95 -9.81 -10.28
CA GLU A 84 -11.54 -10.09 -8.98
C GLU A 84 -10.82 -11.21 -8.23
N VAL A 85 -10.24 -12.18 -8.94
CA VAL A 85 -9.53 -13.32 -8.34
C VAL A 85 -8.28 -12.83 -7.63
N ALA A 86 -7.46 -12.01 -8.32
CA ALA A 86 -6.30 -11.39 -7.70
C ALA A 86 -6.72 -10.43 -6.58
N GLY A 87 -7.76 -9.61 -6.80
CA GLY A 87 -8.29 -8.70 -5.79
C GLY A 87 -8.63 -9.39 -4.47
N ARG A 88 -9.41 -10.48 -4.54
CA ARG A 88 -9.79 -11.28 -3.35
C ARG A 88 -8.59 -11.90 -2.67
N ARG A 89 -7.65 -12.47 -3.44
CA ARG A 89 -6.41 -13.05 -2.90
C ARG A 89 -5.63 -12.05 -2.06
N TYR A 90 -5.48 -10.81 -2.53
CA TYR A 90 -4.74 -9.78 -1.76
C TYR A 90 -5.49 -9.29 -0.53
N LEU A 91 -6.83 -9.21 -0.57
CA LEU A 91 -7.63 -8.93 0.62
C LEU A 91 -7.51 -10.04 1.67
N GLU A 92 -7.58 -11.30 1.27
CA GLU A 92 -7.40 -12.44 2.19
C GLU A 92 -6.01 -12.46 2.82
N ALA A 93 -4.98 -12.12 2.04
CA ALA A 93 -3.62 -11.97 2.55
C ALA A 93 -3.49 -10.80 3.53
N GLU A 94 -4.18 -9.67 3.28
CA GLU A 94 -4.25 -8.55 4.21
C GLU A 94 -4.92 -8.96 5.53
N ARG A 95 -6.08 -9.59 5.45
CA ARG A 95 -6.84 -10.10 6.61
C ARG A 95 -6.00 -11.01 7.49
N THR A 96 -5.18 -11.85 6.87
CA THR A 96 -4.29 -12.79 7.58
C THR A 96 -3.14 -12.06 8.28
N ALA A 97 -2.57 -11.04 7.63
CA ALA A 97 -1.47 -10.26 8.19
C ALA A 97 -1.94 -9.28 9.28
N PHE A 98 -3.18 -8.80 9.19
CA PHE A 98 -3.76 -7.76 10.03
C PHE A 98 -5.16 -8.17 10.52
N PRO A 99 -5.25 -9.03 11.55
CA PRO A 99 -6.53 -9.52 12.08
C PRO A 99 -7.42 -8.39 12.64
N GLU A 100 -6.84 -7.23 12.95
CA GLU A 100 -7.55 -6.03 13.39
C GLU A 100 -8.43 -5.47 12.26
N SER A 101 -8.04 -5.69 11.01
CA SER A 101 -8.79 -5.27 9.82
C SER A 101 -9.83 -6.30 9.35
N ALA A 102 -9.87 -7.50 9.96
CA ALA A 102 -10.59 -8.65 9.42
C ALA A 102 -12.08 -8.39 9.22
N ALA A 103 -12.75 -7.73 10.16
CA ALA A 103 -14.17 -7.42 10.04
C ALA A 103 -14.48 -6.53 8.82
N TYR A 104 -13.60 -5.56 8.54
CA TYR A 104 -13.74 -4.71 7.36
C TYR A 104 -13.47 -5.49 6.07
N VAL A 105 -12.38 -6.29 6.04
CA VAL A 105 -12.06 -7.10 4.87
C VAL A 105 -13.17 -8.12 4.57
N ASP A 106 -13.74 -8.76 5.58
CA ASP A 106 -14.85 -9.71 5.44
C ASP A 106 -16.09 -9.04 4.82
N PHE A 107 -16.39 -7.80 5.24
CA PHE A 107 -17.43 -7.00 4.62
C PHE A 107 -17.13 -6.71 3.14
N VAL A 108 -15.90 -6.26 2.82
CA VAL A 108 -15.50 -5.95 1.45
C VAL A 108 -15.57 -7.20 0.56
N LEU A 109 -15.04 -8.35 1.01
CA LEU A 109 -15.08 -9.61 0.29
C LEU A 109 -16.51 -10.10 0.01
N LYS A 110 -17.44 -9.87 0.95
CA LYS A 110 -18.86 -10.17 0.76
C LYS A 110 -19.51 -9.27 -0.31
N SER A 111 -19.15 -7.99 -0.33
CA SER A 111 -19.67 -7.00 -1.29
C SER A 111 -19.02 -7.05 -2.67
N ALA A 112 -17.79 -7.56 -2.80
CA ALA A 112 -17.06 -7.59 -4.06
C ALA A 112 -17.79 -8.39 -5.15
N GLY A 113 -18.53 -9.45 -4.78
CA GLY A 113 -19.39 -10.19 -5.71
C GLY A 113 -20.72 -9.50 -6.06
N GLN A 114 -21.03 -8.36 -5.45
CA GLN A 114 -22.25 -7.57 -5.66
C GLN A 114 -21.96 -6.21 -6.34
N GLY A 115 -20.70 -5.76 -6.35
CA GLY A 115 -20.29 -4.42 -6.79
C GLY A 115 -19.70 -4.31 -8.20
N ALA A 116 -19.56 -5.42 -8.95
CA ALA A 116 -19.11 -5.41 -10.33
C ALA A 116 -20.22 -5.10 -11.37
N GLN A 117 -21.39 -4.63 -10.93
CA GLN A 117 -22.30 -3.95 -11.83
C GLN A 117 -21.86 -2.48 -11.94
N PRO A 118 -21.41 -2.01 -13.11
CA PRO A 118 -21.47 -0.58 -13.37
C PRO A 118 -22.95 -0.22 -13.26
N LYS A 119 -23.29 0.76 -12.41
CA LYS A 119 -24.56 1.47 -12.55
C LYS A 119 -24.54 2.18 -13.91
N ALA A 120 -24.84 1.43 -14.96
CA ALA A 120 -25.37 1.96 -16.20
C ALA A 120 -26.85 2.26 -15.94
N GLY A 121 -27.20 3.53 -15.81
CA GLY A 121 -28.59 3.95 -15.80
C GLY A 121 -28.90 5.21 -15.00
N GLY A 122 -28.88 6.35 -15.69
CA GLY A 122 -29.77 7.48 -15.40
C GLY A 122 -29.17 8.87 -15.61
N PRO A 123 -29.91 9.83 -16.22
CA PRO A 123 -30.86 9.71 -17.34
C PRO A 123 -30.29 10.39 -18.60
N THR A 124 -30.72 9.91 -19.77
CA THR A 124 -30.64 10.68 -21.02
C THR A 124 -31.40 11.99 -20.84
N ALA A 125 -30.68 13.10 -20.68
CA ALA A 125 -31.24 14.44 -20.78
C ALA A 125 -31.53 14.72 -22.26
N ASP A 126 -32.73 14.32 -22.65
CA ASP A 126 -33.68 15.10 -23.44
C ASP A 126 -33.07 16.04 -24.50
N ALA A 127 -32.78 15.47 -25.66
CA ALA A 127 -32.88 16.22 -26.89
C ALA A 127 -34.36 16.30 -27.26
N THR A 128 -35.05 17.40 -26.91
CA THR A 128 -36.17 18.00 -27.68
C THR A 128 -36.58 19.36 -27.05
N LYS A 129 -36.60 20.40 -27.91
CA LYS A 129 -37.49 21.61 -27.88
C LYS A 129 -36.94 22.95 -27.36
N SER A 130 -36.38 23.76 -28.27
CA SER A 130 -36.96 25.03 -28.82
C SER A 130 -35.88 25.85 -29.49
#